data_AF-A0A7W1AHP1-F1
#
_entry.id   AF-A0A7W1AHP1-F1
#
_cell.length_a   1.000
_cell.length_b   1.000
_cell.length_c   1.000
_cell.angle_alpha   90.00
_cell.angle_beta   90.00
_cell.angle_gamma   90.00
#
_symmetry.space_group_name_H-M   'P 1'
#
loop_
_entity.id
_entity.type
_entity.pdbx_description
1 polymer ?
#
loop_
_entity_poly.entity_id
_entity_poly.type
_entity_poly.pdbx_seq_one_letter_code
_entity_poly.pdbx_strand_id
1 'polypeptide(L)' 'PYFAVTGEDGSFQIKGLAAGTYTLEAWHPTLGSKTMNVKIGVGPKATVTARFSYKK' A
#
# COMPACT_ATOMS: atom_id res chain seq x y z
N PRO A 1 -12.06 0.54 -2.37
CA PRO A 1 -12.63 1.59 -1.50
C PRO A 1 -11.64 2.24 -0.50
N TYR A 2 -10.40 1.76 -0.40
CA TYR A 2 -9.34 2.42 0.38
C TYR A 2 -8.28 2.91 -0.61
N PHE A 3 -8.02 4.21 -0.61
CA PHE A 3 -6.94 4.81 -1.40
C PHE A 3 -6.20 5.82 -0.52
N ALA A 4 -4.90 5.97 -0.77
CA ALA A 4 -4.09 7.01 -0.19
C ALA A 4 -3.26 7.63 -1.33
N VAL A 5 -3.12 8.95 -1.28
CA VAL A 5 -2.21 9.66 -2.18
C VAL A 5 -0.83 9.62 -1.53
N THR A 6 0.16 9.17 -2.30
CA THR A 6 1.55 9.16 -1.89
C THR A 6 2.07 10.59 -1.73
N GLY A 7 2.78 10.87 -0.64
CA GLY A 7 3.46 12.14 -0.42
C GLY A 7 4.66 12.34 -1.35
N GLU A 8 5.26 13.54 -1.30
CA GLU A 8 6.48 13.86 -2.07
C GLU A 8 7.66 12.93 -1.76
N ASP A 9 7.69 12.36 -0.56
CA ASP A 9 8.70 11.41 -0.10
C ASP A 9 8.40 9.95 -0.50
N GLY A 10 7.28 9.71 -1.19
CA GLY A 10 6.81 8.36 -1.53
C GLY A 10 6.18 7.61 -0.37
N SER A 11 5.91 8.27 0.76
CA SER A 11 5.18 7.68 1.88
C SER A 11 3.67 7.72 1.66
N PHE A 12 2.95 6.70 2.14
CA PHE A 12 1.50 6.68 2.15
C PHE A 12 1.00 5.99 3.42
N GLN A 13 -0.19 6.36 3.87
CA GLN A 13 -0.80 5.76 5.06
C GLN A 13 -2.28 5.48 4.81
N ILE A 14 -2.68 4.23 4.99
CA ILE A 14 -4.08 3.80 4.91
C ILE A 14 -4.50 3.35 6.31
N LYS A 15 -5.53 3.99 6.88
CA LYS A 15 -6.06 3.70 8.22
C LYS A 15 -7.41 3.01 8.12
N GLY A 16 -7.80 2.31 9.19
CA GLY A 16 -9.12 1.67 9.29
C GLY A 16 -9.25 0.36 8.51
N LEU A 17 -8.14 -0.31 8.20
CA LEU A 17 -8.17 -1.63 7.59
C LEU A 17 -8.44 -2.69 8.66
N ALA A 18 -9.48 -3.49 8.43
CA ALA A 18 -9.73 -4.69 9.22
C ALA A 18 -8.66 -5.75 8.93
N ALA A 19 -8.57 -6.78 9.78
CA ALA A 19 -7.71 -7.91 9.52
C ALA A 19 -8.20 -8.68 8.29
N GLY A 20 -7.30 -8.95 7.35
CA GLY A 20 -7.67 -9.55 6.07
C GLY A 20 -6.54 -9.49 5.06
N THR A 21 -6.77 -10.10 3.90
CA THR A 21 -5.86 -10.06 2.76
C THR A 21 -6.32 -8.96 1.80
N TYR A 22 -5.42 -8.03 1.49
CA TYR A 22 -5.68 -6.89 0.62
C TYR A 22 -4.69 -6.87 -0.54
N THR A 23 -5.16 -6.46 -1.71
CA THR A 23 -4.31 -6.17 -2.86
C THR A 23 -4.07 -4.67 -2.89
N LEU A 24 -2.83 -4.24 -2.63
CA LEU A 24 -2.43 -2.86 -2.89
C LEU A 24 -2.04 -2.72 -4.34
N GLU A 25 -2.56 -1.69 -4.98
CA GLU A 25 -2.13 -1.24 -6.29
C GLU A 25 -1.52 0.15 -6.15
N ALA A 26 -0.28 0.29 -6.59
CA ALA A 26 0.43 1.55 -6.65
C ALA A 26 0.65 1.92 -8.13
N TRP A 27 -0.02 2.97 -8.58
CA TRP A 27 0.08 3.46 -9.96
C TRP A 27 1.01 4.67 -10.06
N HIS A 28 1.93 4.63 -11.01
CA HIS A 28 2.78 5.75 -11.39
C HIS A 28 2.63 6.05 -12.88
N PRO A 29 2.40 7.31 -13.29
CA PRO A 29 2.05 7.64 -14.68
C PRO A 29 3.10 7.24 -15.70
N THR A 30 4.39 7.29 -15.35
CA THR A 30 5.50 6.93 -16.26
C THR A 30 6.04 5.51 -16.08
N LEU A 31 5.79 4.87 -14.92
CA LEU A 31 6.42 3.59 -14.55
C LEU A 31 5.40 2.43 -14.51
N GLY A 32 4.11 2.73 -14.76
CA GLY A 32 3.02 1.77 -14.76
C GLY A 32 2.43 1.51 -13.37
N SER A 33 1.54 0.51 -13.30
CA SER A 33 0.98 0.02 -12.04
C SER A 33 1.76 -1.17 -11.50
N LYS A 34 1.91 -1.23 -10.17
CA LYS A 34 2.41 -2.40 -9.44
C LYS A 34 1.39 -2.85 -8.43
N THR A 35 1.08 -4.13 -8.44
CA THR A 35 0.21 -4.76 -7.44
C THR A 35 1.05 -5.58 -6.48
N MET A 36 0.67 -5.55 -5.20
CA MET A 36 1.27 -6.38 -4.16
C MET A 36 0.19 -6.85 -3.19
N ASN A 37 0.28 -8.12 -2.80
CA ASN A 37 -0.65 -8.68 -1.85
C ASN A 37 -0.10 -8.51 -0.44
N VAL A 38 -0.90 -7.92 0.45
CA VAL A 38 -0.57 -7.75 1.86
C VAL A 38 -1.59 -8.44 2.72
N LYS A 39 -1.14 -8.94 3.86
CA LYS A 39 -2.00 -9.52 4.87
C LYS A 39 -1.95 -8.64 6.11
N ILE A 40 -3.07 -8.01 6.44
CA ILE A 40 -3.26 -7.27 7.69
C ILE A 40 -3.62 -8.28 8.78
N GLY A 41 -2.75 -8.41 9.78
CA GLY A 41 -2.99 -9.29 10.93
C GLY A 41 -4.10 -8.79 11.85
N VAL A 42 -4.60 -9.66 12.72
CA VAL A 42 -5.54 -9.29 13.79
C VAL A 42 -4.75 -8.66 14.93
N GLY A 43 -4.85 -7.34 15.10
CA GLY A 43 -4.22 -6.65 16.23
C GLY A 43 -4.37 -5.11 16.17
N PRO A 44 -4.33 -4.43 17.33
CA PRO A 44 -4.59 -2.98 17.43
C PRO A 44 -3.59 -2.09 16.69
N LYS A 45 -2.46 -2.64 16.24
CA LYS A 45 -1.41 -1.96 15.47
C LYS A 45 -0.85 -2.87 14.37
N ALA A 46 -1.72 -3.42 13.54
CA ALA A 46 -1.29 -4.15 12.35
C ALA A 46 -0.65 -3.18 11.35
N THR A 47 0.65 -2.90 11.53
CA THR A 47 1.45 -2.07 10.63
C THR A 47 2.10 -2.99 9.62
N VAL A 48 1.74 -2.84 8.33
CA VAL A 48 2.37 -3.58 7.25
C VAL A 48 3.21 -2.61 6.42
N THR A 49 4.51 -2.87 6.36
CA THR A 49 5.42 -2.10 5.51
C THR A 49 5.45 -2.73 4.12
N ALA A 50 4.84 -2.06 3.15
CA ALA A 50 4.91 -2.40 1.74
C ALA A 50 5.96 -1.50 1.06
N ARG A 51 6.98 -2.09 0.42
CA ARG A 51 7.96 -1.34 -0.37
C ARG A 51 7.71 -1.56 -1.86
N PHE A 52 7.35 -0.49 -2.56
CA PHE A 52 7.30 -0.48 -4.01
C PHE A 52 8.63 0.09 -4.54
N SER A 53 9.31 -0.67 -5.40
CA SER A 53 10.47 -0.19 -6.12
C SER A 53 10.17 -0.23 -7.61
N TYR A 54 10.24 0.93 -8.25
CA TYR A 54 10.12 1.05 -9.70
C TYR A 54 11.54 1.16 -10.25
N LYS A 55 11.99 0.14 -10.99
CA LYS A 55 13.19 0.26 -11.82
C LYS A 55 12.77 0.88 -13.15
N LYS A 56 13.53 1.88 -13.57
CA LYS A 56 13.44 2.51 -14.89
C LYS A 56 14.02 1.58 -15.95
#